data_AF-A0A0C2F8D6-F1
#
_entry.id   AF-A0A0C2F8D6-F1
#
_cell.length_a   1.000
_cell.length_b   1.000
_cell.length_c   1.000
_cell.angle_alpha   90.00
_cell.angle_beta   90.00
_cell.angle_gamma   90.00
#
_symmetry.space_group_name_H-M   'P 1'
#
loop_
_entity.id
_entity.type
_entity.pdbx_description
1 polymer ?
#
loop_
_entity_poly.entity_id
_entity_poly.type
_entity_poly.pdbx_seq_one_letter_code
_entity_poly.pdbx_strand_id
1 'polypeptide(L)'
;FCANLKKSARESAILNNILPVVKELVTDPNQHVKTELAGVIMGLAPLVGKENTISQLLPIYMQLLKDSTAEVRLNIISSLDKVNDVIGASQLSQSLLPAIVELAEDGKWRVRLAIVQFMPLLAAQL
;
A
#
# COMPACT_ATOMS: atom_id res chain seq x y z
N PHE A 1 -17.58 -6.85 0.03
CA PHE A 1 -18.43 -5.91 -0.73
C PHE A 1 -18.00 -5.79 -2.20
N CYS A 2 -16.85 -5.19 -2.52
CA CYS A 2 -16.41 -5.01 -3.92
C CYS A 2 -16.23 -6.32 -4.71
N ALA A 3 -15.82 -7.41 -4.03
CA ALA A 3 -15.74 -8.74 -4.62
C ALA A 3 -17.08 -9.30 -5.13
N ASN A 4 -18.22 -8.78 -4.65
CA ASN A 4 -19.56 -9.20 -5.05
C ASN A 4 -20.10 -8.40 -6.25
N LEU A 5 -19.38 -7.35 -6.70
CA LEU A 5 -19.74 -6.62 -7.91
C LEU A 5 -19.49 -7.49 -9.15
N LYS A 6 -20.37 -7.36 -10.16
CA LYS A 6 -20.20 -8.00 -11.46
C LYS A 6 -18.84 -7.65 -12.04
N LYS A 7 -18.08 -8.66 -12.48
CA LYS A 7 -16.69 -8.50 -12.95
C LYS A 7 -16.54 -7.43 -14.03
N SER A 8 -17.53 -7.30 -14.92
CA SER A 8 -17.56 -6.31 -16.01
C SER A 8 -17.70 -4.85 -15.55
N ALA A 9 -18.27 -4.59 -14.37
CA ALA A 9 -18.49 -3.23 -13.86
C ALA A 9 -17.66 -2.92 -12.60
N ARG A 10 -17.00 -3.94 -12.03
CA ARG A 10 -16.28 -3.84 -10.75
C ARG A 10 -15.15 -2.82 -10.80
N GLU A 11 -14.29 -2.92 -11.80
CA GLU A 11 -13.12 -2.03 -11.92
C GLU A 11 -13.57 -0.58 -12.06
N SER A 12 -14.48 -0.29 -12.99
CA SER A 12 -15.02 1.05 -13.19
C SER A 12 -15.73 1.59 -11.94
N ALA A 13 -16.52 0.76 -11.23
CA ALA A 13 -17.18 1.20 -10.00
C ALA A 13 -16.19 1.53 -8.88
N ILE A 14 -15.11 0.75 -8.74
CA ILE A 14 -14.07 1.02 -7.75
C ILE A 14 -13.33 2.31 -8.12
N LEU A 15 -12.91 2.46 -9.38
CA LEU A 15 -12.13 3.61 -9.84
C LEU A 15 -12.93 4.92 -9.78
N ASN A 16 -14.22 4.89 -10.14
CA ASN A 16 -15.02 6.10 -10.27
C ASN A 16 -15.71 6.50 -8.96
N ASN A 17 -16.03 5.55 -8.07
CA ASN A 17 -16.82 5.84 -6.87
C ASN A 17 -16.04 5.65 -5.58
N ILE A 18 -15.17 4.64 -5.50
CA ILE A 18 -14.46 4.30 -4.26
C ILE A 18 -13.12 5.01 -4.17
N LEU A 19 -12.36 5.01 -5.27
CA LEU A 19 -11.01 5.58 -5.29
C LEU A 19 -10.96 7.09 -4.99
N PRO A 20 -11.93 7.94 -5.41
CA PRO A 20 -11.94 9.35 -5.02
C PRO A 20 -12.06 9.53 -3.50
N VAL A 21 -12.97 8.78 -2.87
CA VAL A 21 -13.16 8.79 -1.41
C VAL A 21 -11.89 8.30 -0.70
N VAL A 22 -11.27 7.24 -1.20
CA VAL A 22 -9.98 6.76 -0.69
C VAL A 22 -8.92 7.87 -0.73
N LYS A 23 -8.80 8.61 -1.84
CA LYS A 23 -7.80 9.69 -1.98
C LYS A 23 -8.03 10.81 -0.96
N GLU A 24 -9.28 11.12 -0.61
CA GLU A 24 -9.60 12.07 0.46
C GLU A 24 -9.16 11.53 1.82
N LEU A 25 -9.48 10.28 2.13
CA LEU A 25 -9.18 9.64 3.42
C LEU A 25 -7.67 9.44 3.68
N VAL A 26 -6.85 9.33 2.63
CA VAL A 26 -5.38 9.29 2.76
C VAL A 26 -4.83 10.56 3.42
N THR A 27 -5.50 11.68 3.20
CA THR A 27 -5.13 12.99 3.77
C THR A 27 -5.96 13.40 4.97
N ASP A 28 -6.73 12.48 5.55
CA ASP A 28 -7.60 12.76 6.67
C ASP A 28 -6.78 13.29 7.88
N PRO A 29 -7.23 14.38 8.54
CA PRO A 29 -6.53 14.90 9.71
C PRO A 29 -6.53 13.92 10.89
N ASN A 30 -7.48 12.98 10.94
CA ASN A 30 -7.55 11.96 11.97
C ASN A 30 -6.64 10.78 11.62
N GLN A 31 -5.58 10.63 12.41
CA GLN A 31 -4.63 9.53 12.28
C GLN A 31 -5.27 8.14 12.33
N HIS A 32 -6.37 7.96 13.07
CA HIS A 32 -7.05 6.68 13.16
C HIS A 32 -7.69 6.30 11.82
N VAL A 33 -8.27 7.28 11.11
CA VAL A 33 -8.85 7.06 9.76
C VAL A 33 -7.76 6.61 8.79
N LYS A 34 -6.62 7.32 8.77
CA LYS A 34 -5.47 6.95 7.93
C LYS A 34 -4.90 5.57 8.28
N THR A 35 -4.85 5.23 9.57
CA THR A 35 -4.33 3.95 10.06
C THR A 35 -5.19 2.79 9.61
N GLU A 36 -6.52 2.91 9.77
CA GLU A 36 -7.47 1.90 9.29
C GLU A 36 -7.41 1.77 7.77
N LEU A 37 -7.34 2.89 7.04
CA LEU A 37 -7.22 2.87 5.58
C LEU A 37 -5.95 2.15 5.12
N ALA A 38 -4.81 2.44 5.74
CA ALA A 38 -3.53 1.81 5.45
C ALA A 38 -3.58 0.29 5.60
N GLY A 39 -4.34 -0.24 6.57
CA GLY A 39 -4.49 -1.68 6.77
C GLY A 39 -5.29 -2.39 5.67
N VAL A 40 -6.12 -1.67 4.92
CA VAL A 40 -7.10 -2.29 3.98
C VAL A 40 -6.91 -1.90 2.52
N ILE A 41 -6.18 -0.81 2.23
CA ILE A 41 -6.12 -0.21 0.88
C ILE A 41 -5.65 -1.21 -0.20
N MET A 42 -4.67 -2.06 0.12
CA MET A 42 -4.15 -3.05 -0.83
C MET A 42 -5.10 -4.22 -1.10
N GLY A 43 -6.20 -4.34 -0.37
CA GLY A 43 -7.30 -5.24 -0.71
C GLY A 43 -7.99 -4.90 -2.04
N LEU A 44 -7.82 -3.67 -2.55
CA LEU A 44 -8.35 -3.25 -3.86
C LEU A 44 -7.49 -3.71 -5.04
N ALA A 45 -6.20 -3.98 -4.84
CA ALA A 45 -5.25 -4.33 -5.90
C ALA A 45 -5.70 -5.51 -6.79
N PRO A 46 -6.10 -6.68 -6.25
CA PRO A 46 -6.57 -7.79 -7.08
C PRO A 46 -7.92 -7.52 -7.77
N LEU A 47 -8.65 -6.46 -7.37
CA LEU A 47 -9.96 -6.13 -7.91
C LEU A 47 -9.92 -5.14 -9.06
N VAL A 48 -8.85 -4.33 -9.16
CA VAL A 48 -8.67 -3.32 -10.22
C VAL A 48 -7.65 -3.73 -11.28
N GLY A 49 -6.90 -4.82 -11.03
CA GLY A 49 -5.88 -5.32 -11.95
C GLY A 49 -4.53 -4.61 -11.81
N LYS A 50 -3.52 -5.15 -12.49
CA LYS A 50 -2.12 -4.71 -12.36
C LYS A 50 -1.89 -3.26 -12.78
N GLU A 51 -2.38 -2.86 -13.96
CA GLU A 51 -2.16 -1.51 -14.49
C GLU A 51 -2.78 -0.42 -13.62
N ASN A 52 -4.02 -0.63 -13.15
CA ASN A 52 -4.68 0.32 -12.23
C ASN A 52 -4.04 0.31 -10.84
N THR A 53 -3.56 -0.84 -10.37
CA THR A 53 -2.80 -0.91 -9.11
C THR A 53 -1.54 -0.04 -9.20
N ILE A 54 -0.79 -0.17 -10.29
CA ILE A 54 0.46 0.61 -10.49
C ILE A 54 0.14 2.10 -10.68
N SER A 55 -0.84 2.45 -11.50
CA SER A 55 -1.11 3.86 -11.84
C SER A 55 -1.89 4.63 -10.77
N GLN A 56 -2.73 3.96 -9.97
CA GLN A 56 -3.63 4.61 -9.00
C GLN A 56 -3.33 4.27 -7.54
N LEU A 57 -3.09 2.99 -7.22
CA LEU A 57 -2.93 2.56 -5.83
C LEU A 57 -1.49 2.70 -5.33
N LEU A 58 -0.50 2.44 -6.18
CA LEU A 58 0.91 2.54 -5.81
C LEU A 58 1.31 3.97 -5.36
N PRO A 59 0.87 5.06 -6.03
CA PRO A 59 1.15 6.41 -5.52
C PRO A 59 0.58 6.66 -4.11
N ILE A 60 -0.65 6.19 -3.85
CA ILE A 60 -1.28 6.27 -2.53
C ILE A 60 -0.49 5.47 -1.50
N TYR A 61 -0.05 4.27 -1.89
CA TYR A 61 0.76 3.40 -1.04
C TYR A 61 2.08 4.07 -0.65
N MET A 62 2.78 4.67 -1.61
CA MET A 62 4.03 5.40 -1.37
C MET A 62 3.83 6.62 -0.48
N GLN A 63 2.70 7.31 -0.61
CA GLN A 63 2.35 8.42 0.28
C GLN A 63 2.16 7.95 1.73
N LEU A 64 1.42 6.84 1.95
CA LEU A 64 1.18 6.29 3.28
C LEU A 64 2.44 5.68 3.91
N LEU A 65 3.37 5.11 3.11
CA LEU A 65 4.70 4.69 3.59
C LEU A 65 5.49 5.84 4.22
N LYS A 66 5.25 7.08 3.80
CA LYS A 66 5.92 8.28 4.30
C LYS A 66 5.05 9.11 5.26
N ASP A 67 3.94 8.55 5.75
CA ASP A 67 3.06 9.26 6.67
C ASP A 67 3.79 9.62 7.97
N SER A 68 3.44 10.74 8.60
CA SER A 68 4.03 11.16 9.88
C SER A 68 3.71 10.19 11.03
N THR A 69 2.58 9.48 10.94
CA THR A 69 2.08 8.53 11.94
C THR A 69 2.76 7.18 11.75
N ALA A 70 3.45 6.71 12.80
CA ALA A 70 4.19 5.45 12.73
C ALA A 70 3.29 4.22 12.50
N GLU A 71 2.07 4.25 13.03
CA GLU A 71 1.11 3.14 12.88
C GLU A 71 0.60 3.00 11.45
N VAL A 72 0.40 4.12 10.76
CA VAL A 72 0.11 4.14 9.32
C VAL A 72 1.24 3.46 8.56
N ARG A 73 2.50 3.85 8.81
CA ARG A 73 3.67 3.24 8.15
C ARG A 73 3.77 1.74 8.43
N LEU A 74 3.56 1.31 9.68
CA LEU A 74 3.56 -0.10 10.08
C LEU A 74 2.48 -0.91 9.35
N ASN A 75 1.25 -0.40 9.29
CA ASN A 75 0.16 -1.08 8.60
C ASN A 75 0.46 -1.24 7.11
N ILE A 76 1.03 -0.22 6.47
CA ILE A 76 1.46 -0.33 5.08
C ILE A 76 2.53 -1.40 4.92
N ILE A 77 3.60 -1.39 5.73
CA ILE A 77 4.66 -2.41 5.68
C ILE A 77 4.11 -3.83 5.85
N SER A 78 3.07 -4.01 6.68
CA SER A 78 2.45 -5.32 6.88
C SER A 78 1.67 -5.85 5.67
N SER A 79 1.36 -5.00 4.69
CA SER A 79 0.59 -5.34 3.48
C SER A 79 1.44 -5.43 2.21
N LEU A 80 2.76 -5.32 2.37
CA LEU A 80 3.75 -5.18 1.30
C LEU A 80 3.93 -6.49 0.50
N ASP A 81 3.70 -7.63 1.15
CA ASP A 81 3.59 -8.97 0.55
C ASP A 81 2.49 -9.04 -0.51
N LYS A 82 1.29 -8.53 -0.21
CA LYS A 82 0.13 -8.54 -1.12
C LYS A 82 0.34 -7.66 -2.34
N VAL A 83 1.08 -6.57 -2.17
CA VAL A 83 1.41 -5.66 -3.27
C VAL A 83 2.32 -6.36 -4.27
N ASN A 84 3.32 -7.06 -3.75
CA ASN A 84 4.33 -7.75 -4.53
C ASN A 84 3.73 -8.75 -5.54
N ASP A 85 2.71 -9.51 -5.11
CA ASP A 85 1.99 -10.45 -5.98
C ASP A 85 1.33 -9.78 -7.20
N VAL A 86 0.93 -8.50 -7.08
CA VAL A 86 0.19 -7.79 -8.12
C VAL A 86 1.10 -7.00 -9.05
N ILE A 87 2.10 -6.29 -8.53
CA ILE A 87 2.98 -5.42 -9.34
C ILE A 87 4.18 -6.18 -9.91
N GLY A 88 4.63 -7.23 -9.24
CA GLY A 88 5.82 -8.01 -9.59
C GLY A 88 7.15 -7.35 -9.17
N ALA A 89 8.20 -8.16 -9.14
CA ALA A 89 9.53 -7.83 -8.59
C ALA A 89 10.17 -6.54 -9.17
N SER A 90 9.97 -6.27 -10.47
CA SER A 90 10.64 -5.15 -11.14
C SER A 90 10.21 -3.78 -10.61
N GLN A 91 8.90 -3.56 -10.39
CA GLN A 91 8.41 -2.29 -9.85
C GLN A 91 8.62 -2.17 -8.34
N LEU A 92 8.68 -3.31 -7.64
CA LEU A 92 9.06 -3.35 -6.24
C LEU A 92 10.48 -2.77 -6.06
N SER A 93 11.45 -3.27 -6.82
CA SER A 93 12.84 -2.83 -6.72
C SER A 93 13.04 -1.36 -7.11
N GLN A 94 12.34 -0.86 -8.12
CA GLN A 94 12.50 0.53 -8.58
C GLN A 94 11.88 1.56 -7.62
N SER A 95 10.69 1.29 -7.08
CA SER A 95 9.92 2.29 -6.34
C SER A 95 9.93 2.05 -4.82
N LEU A 96 9.83 0.81 -4.37
CA LEU A 96 9.73 0.51 -2.93
C LEU A 96 11.09 0.39 -2.26
N LEU A 97 12.12 -0.12 -2.93
CA LEU A 97 13.44 -0.31 -2.31
C LEU A 97 13.99 1.01 -1.70
N PRO A 98 13.94 2.17 -2.39
CA PRO A 98 14.38 3.43 -1.78
C PRO A 98 13.58 3.81 -0.53
N ALA A 99 12.26 3.60 -0.54
CA ALA A 99 11.42 3.90 0.61
C ALA A 99 11.67 2.94 1.78
N ILE A 100 11.96 1.67 1.50
CA ILE A 100 12.31 0.67 2.51
C ILE A 100 13.64 1.01 3.20
N VAL A 101 14.63 1.46 2.43
CA VAL A 101 15.91 1.93 2.98
C VAL A 101 15.69 3.14 3.90
N GLU A 102 14.85 4.10 3.48
CA GLU A 102 14.47 5.25 4.33
C GLU A 102 13.76 4.79 5.62
N LEU A 103 12.88 3.79 5.54
CA LEU A 103 12.18 3.21 6.71
C LEU A 103 13.09 2.39 7.63
N ALA A 104 14.22 1.88 7.12
CA ALA A 104 15.22 1.22 7.97
C ALA A 104 15.86 2.20 8.96
N GLU A 105 15.85 3.50 8.63
CA GLU A 105 16.36 4.58 9.47
C GLU A 105 15.24 5.28 10.28
N ASP A 106 14.02 4.74 10.28
CA ASP A 106 12.86 5.36 10.91
C ASP A 106 13.08 5.62 12.41
N GLY A 107 12.65 6.79 12.90
CA GLY A 107 12.81 7.17 14.30
C GLY A 107 12.13 6.21 15.29
N LYS A 108 11.10 5.47 14.86
CA LYS A 108 10.37 4.51 15.70
C LYS A 108 10.94 3.09 15.53
N TRP A 109 11.43 2.52 16.63
CA TRP A 109 12.06 1.20 16.64
C TRP A 109 11.17 0.08 16.07
N ARG A 110 9.85 0.16 16.26
CA ARG A 110 8.91 -0.85 15.73
C ARG A 110 8.88 -0.84 14.21
N VAL A 111 8.97 0.34 13.58
CA VAL A 111 9.03 0.46 12.11
C VAL A 111 10.32 -0.18 11.61
N ARG A 112 11.45 0.13 12.24
CA ARG A 112 12.74 -0.51 11.91
C ARG A 112 12.72 -2.03 12.07
N LEU A 113 12.11 -2.52 13.14
CA LEU A 113 11.94 -3.97 13.37
C LEU A 113 11.11 -4.61 12.26
N ALA A 114 10.01 -3.98 11.83
CA ALA A 114 9.18 -4.47 10.75
C ALA A 114 9.97 -4.58 9.42
N ILE A 115 10.83 -3.60 9.12
CA ILE A 115 11.71 -3.65 7.95
C ILE A 115 12.70 -4.83 8.04
N VAL A 116 13.33 -5.04 9.18
CA VAL A 116 14.25 -6.19 9.39
C VAL A 116 13.51 -7.51 9.19
N GLN A 117 12.29 -7.64 9.70
CA GLN A 117 11.44 -8.82 9.50
C GLN A 117 11.04 -9.01 8.02
N PHE A 118 10.99 -7.93 7.25
CA PHE A 118 10.63 -7.95 5.84
C PHE A 118 11.82 -8.21 4.89
N MET A 119 13.07 -8.03 5.34
CA MET A 119 14.28 -8.26 4.54
C MET A 119 14.36 -9.64 3.84
N PRO A 120 13.95 -10.77 4.46
CA PRO A 120 13.99 -12.06 3.79
C PRO A 120 13.13 -12.11 2.52
N LEU A 121 11.97 -11.45 2.54
CA LEU A 121 11.07 -11.40 1.38
C LEU A 121 11.66 -10.53 0.27
N LEU A 122 12.29 -9.39 0.62
CA LEU A 122 13.04 -8.58 -0.34
C LEU A 122 14.20 -9.34 -0.98
N ALA A 123 14.97 -10.08 -0.18
CA ALA A 123 16.11 -10.85 -0.68
C ALA A 123 15.70 -11.93 -1.69
N ALA A 124 14.49 -12.48 -1.57
CA ALA A 124 13.95 -13.45 -2.53
C ALA A 124 13.49 -12.81 -3.87
N GLN A 125 13.43 -11.48 -3.94
CA GLN A 125 12.93 -10.71 -5.09
C GLN A 125 14.04 -10.04 -5.91
N LEU A 126 15.28 -10.04 -5.40
CA LEU A 126 16.49 -9.51 -6.03
C LEU A 126 17.30 -10.64 -6.70
#